data_AF-A0A728XXT8-F1
#
_entry.id   AF-A0A728XXT8-F1
#
_cell.length_a   1.000
_cell.length_b   1.000
_cell.length_c   1.000
_cell.angle_alpha   90.00
_cell.angle_beta   90.00
_cell.angle_gamma   90.00
#
_symmetry.space_group_name_H-M   'P 1'
#
loop_
_entity.id
_entity.type
_entity.pdbx_description
1 polymer ?
#
loop_
_entity_poly.entity_id
_entity_poly.type
_entity_poly.pdbx_seq_one_letter_code
_entity_poly.pdbx_strand_id
1 'polypeptide(L)'
;ETDFALPGPLPFVLSRAYSSHRTRTPAPSGLFGPGWKMLADIRLQLRERELILNDSGGRSIHFEPLSPGGTAFSRSESFWLAR
;
A
#
# COMPACT_ATOMS: atom_id res chain seq x y z
N GLU A 1 -3.86 -9.78 12.80
CA GLU A 1 -4.05 -9.72 14.27
C GLU A 1 -3.97 -8.26 14.69
N THR A 2 -4.75 -7.84 15.68
CA THR A 2 -4.74 -6.45 16.16
C THR A 2 -3.75 -6.33 17.30
N ASP A 3 -2.77 -5.43 17.18
CA ASP A 3 -1.77 -5.20 18.23
C ASP A 3 -2.41 -4.46 19.42
N PHE A 4 -3.11 -3.34 19.15
CA PHE A 4 -3.91 -2.64 20.15
C PHE A 4 -4.97 -1.73 19.51
N ALA A 5 -5.96 -1.35 20.31
CA ALA A 5 -6.99 -0.39 19.93
C ALA A 5 -7.27 0.60 21.09
N LEU A 6 -7.41 1.88 20.77
CA LEU A 6 -7.85 2.91 21.69
C LEU A 6 -9.33 3.21 21.43
N PRO A 7 -10.22 3.09 22.44
CA PRO A 7 -11.64 3.32 22.26
C PRO A 7 -11.95 4.80 22.05
N GLY A 8 -12.99 5.09 21.27
CA GLY A 8 -13.48 6.44 21.01
C GLY A 8 -14.52 6.45 19.88
N PRO A 9 -15.16 7.60 19.59
CA PRO A 9 -16.11 7.72 18.48
C PRO A 9 -15.50 7.37 17.12
N LEU A 10 -14.18 7.57 16.96
CA LEU A 10 -13.37 7.06 15.87
C LEU A 10 -12.20 6.26 16.47
N PRO A 11 -12.32 4.93 16.62
CA PRO A 11 -11.30 4.12 17.26
C PRO A 11 -9.96 4.20 16.51
N PHE A 12 -8.87 4.36 17.25
CA PHE A 12 -7.54 4.17 16.71
C PHE A 12 -7.16 2.70 16.86
N VAL A 13 -6.85 2.03 15.74
CA VAL A 13 -6.47 0.62 15.74
C VAL A 13 -5.11 0.48 15.09
N LEU A 14 -4.15 -0.10 15.81
CA LEU A 14 -2.88 -0.53 15.24
C LEU A 14 -2.94 -2.04 14.98
N SER A 15 -2.56 -2.43 13.77
CA SER A 15 -2.41 -3.82 13.41
C SER A 15 -1.24 -3.98 12.48
N ARG A 16 -0.47 -5.02 12.71
CA ARG A 16 0.64 -5.42 11.86
C ARG A 16 0.45 -6.84 11.37
N ALA A 17 1.00 -7.13 10.21
CA ALA A 17 1.07 -8.46 9.64
C ALA A 17 2.51 -8.74 9.20
N TYR A 18 2.96 -9.96 9.40
CA TYR A 18 4.20 -10.44 8.82
C TYR A 18 3.90 -11.17 7.51
N SER A 19 4.70 -10.90 6.49
CA SER A 19 4.70 -11.61 5.22
C SER A 19 6.13 -11.82 4.72
N SER A 20 6.47 -13.07 4.43
CA SER A 20 7.72 -13.42 3.75
C SER A 20 7.62 -13.26 2.23
N HIS A 21 6.42 -12.99 1.70
CA HIS A 21 6.19 -12.84 0.27
C HIS A 21 6.94 -11.62 -0.28
N ARG A 22 7.68 -11.83 -1.37
CA ARG A 22 8.48 -10.79 -2.02
C ARG A 22 7.95 -10.56 -3.44
N THR A 23 7.41 -9.37 -3.69
CA THR A 23 7.06 -8.94 -5.04
C THR A 23 8.31 -8.49 -5.80
N ARG A 24 8.21 -8.38 -7.13
CA ARG A 24 9.32 -7.91 -7.99
C ARG A 24 9.75 -6.48 -7.68
N THR A 25 8.80 -5.65 -7.24
CA THR A 25 8.96 -4.22 -6.95
C THR A 25 8.45 -3.94 -5.53
N PRO A 26 9.16 -4.45 -4.50
CA PRO A 26 8.69 -4.30 -3.13
C PRO A 26 8.71 -2.83 -2.72
N ALA A 27 7.81 -2.46 -1.82
CA ALA A 27 7.96 -1.21 -1.08
C ALA A 27 9.26 -1.26 -0.25
N PRO A 28 9.89 -0.11 0.03
CA PRO A 28 10.88 -0.01 1.11
C PRO A 28 10.33 -0.60 2.42
N SER A 29 11.21 -1.08 3.28
CA SER A 29 10.83 -1.57 4.61
C SER A 29 10.09 -0.48 5.38
N GLY A 30 8.95 -0.85 5.95
CA GLY A 30 8.15 0.03 6.81
C GLY A 30 8.77 0.19 8.20
N LEU A 31 8.02 0.83 9.10
CA LEU A 31 8.46 1.17 10.45
C LEU A 31 8.96 -0.03 11.27
N PHE A 32 8.40 -1.22 11.02
CA PHE A 32 8.67 -2.43 11.79
C PHE A 32 9.72 -3.36 11.15
N GLY A 33 10.42 -2.88 10.11
CA GLY A 33 11.50 -3.62 9.46
C GLY A 33 11.02 -4.61 8.38
N PRO A 34 11.96 -5.41 7.83
CA PRO A 34 11.67 -6.30 6.70
C PRO A 34 10.60 -7.35 7.02
N GLY A 35 9.68 -7.57 6.08
CA GLY A 35 8.59 -8.55 6.19
C GLY A 35 7.40 -8.10 7.03
N TRP A 36 7.54 -7.10 7.88
CA TRP A 36 6.41 -6.50 8.60
C TRP A 36 5.66 -5.48 7.74
N LYS A 37 4.33 -5.44 7.89
CA LYS A 37 3.40 -4.57 7.18
C LYS A 37 2.37 -3.96 8.13
N MET A 38 1.99 -2.72 7.89
CA MET A 38 0.86 -2.02 8.51
C MET A 38 0.07 -1.21 7.48
N LEU A 39 -1.13 -0.75 7.85
CA LEU A 39 -1.97 0.09 6.98
C LEU A 39 -1.24 1.35 6.50
N ALA A 40 -0.42 1.95 7.35
CA ALA A 40 0.36 3.14 7.01
C ALA A 40 1.57 2.87 6.09
N ASP A 41 1.86 1.61 5.75
CA ASP A 41 2.90 1.28 4.77
C ASP A 41 2.41 1.36 3.31
N ILE A 42 1.14 1.70 3.07
CA ILE A 42 0.64 1.98 1.72
C ILE A 42 1.49 3.08 1.08
N ARG A 43 1.99 2.81 -0.13
CA ARG A 43 2.94 3.70 -0.80
C ARG A 43 2.71 3.74 -2.30
N LEU A 44 2.90 4.91 -2.87
CA LEU A 44 2.96 5.11 -4.32
C LEU A 44 4.42 5.31 -4.75
N GLN A 45 4.92 4.50 -5.69
CA GLN A 45 6.22 4.68 -6.32
C GLN A 45 6.03 5.24 -7.73
N LEU A 46 6.53 6.45 -7.97
CA LEU A 46 6.59 7.03 -9.31
C LEU A 46 7.90 6.62 -9.97
N ARG A 47 7.81 6.00 -11.15
CA ARG A 47 8.94 5.66 -12.00
C ARG A 47 8.74 6.29 -13.38
N GLU A 48 9.80 6.33 -14.19
CA GLU A 48 9.73 6.96 -15.51
C GLU A 48 8.68 6.35 -16.44
N ARG A 49 8.46 5.03 -16.34
CA ARG A 49 7.61 4.26 -17.26
C ARG A 49 6.45 3.53 -16.59
N GLU A 50 6.31 3.66 -15.26
CA GLU A 50 5.25 2.98 -14.53
C GLU A 50 4.94 3.70 -13.21
N LEU A 51 3.73 3.48 -12.73
CA LEU A 51 3.28 3.88 -11.40
C LEU A 51 2.95 2.63 -10.61
N ILE A 52 3.51 2.48 -9.41
CA ILE A 52 3.31 1.27 -8.60
C ILE A 52 2.65 1.65 -7.28
N LEU A 53 1.47 1.11 -7.03
CA LEU A 53 0.83 1.13 -5.71
C LEU A 53 1.27 -0.10 -4.93
N ASN A 54 1.94 0.12 -3.80
CA ASN A 54 2.13 -0.90 -2.79
C ASN A 54 1.01 -0.80 -1.77
N ASP A 55 0.20 -1.85 -1.65
CA ASP A 55 -0.90 -1.89 -0.68
C ASP A 55 -0.41 -2.33 0.71
N SER A 56 -1.31 -2.28 1.70
CA SER A 56 -1.04 -2.70 3.07
C SER A 56 -0.82 -4.22 3.22
N GLY A 57 -1.19 -5.01 2.20
CA GLY A 57 -0.94 -6.44 2.12
C GLY A 57 0.46 -6.78 1.60
N GLY A 58 1.24 -5.77 1.20
CA GLY A 58 2.57 -5.95 0.62
C GLY A 58 2.56 -6.34 -0.86
N ARG A 59 1.42 -6.22 -1.54
CA ARG A 59 1.30 -6.44 -2.98
C ARG A 59 1.85 -5.24 -3.74
N SER A 60 2.20 -5.44 -5.01
CA SER A 60 2.56 -4.38 -5.95
C SER A 60 1.57 -4.37 -7.10
N ILE A 61 0.81 -3.29 -7.24
CA ILE A 61 -0.20 -3.11 -8.28
C ILE A 61 0.33 -2.06 -9.26
N HIS A 62 0.43 -2.44 -10.53
CA HIS A 62 1.06 -1.62 -11.56
C HIS A 62 0.03 -0.85 -12.38
N PHE A 63 0.35 0.40 -12.68
CA PHE A 63 -0.42 1.32 -13.50
C PHE A 63 0.51 1.99 -14.53
N GLU A 64 -0.07 2.43 -15.64
CA GLU A 64 0.58 3.39 -16.54
C GLU A 64 0.85 4.71 -15.79
N PRO A 65 1.89 5.48 -16.17
CA PRO A 65 2.15 6.79 -15.59
C PRO A 65 0.94 7.73 -15.66
N LEU A 66 0.59 8.35 -14.52
CA LEU A 66 -0.48 9.34 -14.43
C LEU A 66 0.10 10.76 -14.45
N SER A 67 -0.37 11.59 -15.37
CA SER A 67 -0.17 13.04 -15.31
C SER A 67 -0.88 13.64 -14.08
N PRO A 68 -0.45 14.81 -13.57
CA PRO A 68 -1.19 15.51 -12.51
C PRO A 68 -2.67 15.72 -12.91
N GLY A 69 -3.61 15.40 -12.01
CA GLY A 69 -5.06 15.42 -12.25
C GLY A 69 -5.60 14.19 -12.99
N GLY A 70 -4.74 13.23 -13.36
CA GLY A 70 -5.13 12.01 -14.07
C GLY A 70 -5.71 10.95 -13.14
N THR A 71 -6.50 10.05 -13.74
CA THR A 71 -7.11 8.91 -13.03
C THR A 71 -6.93 7.61 -13.81
N ALA A 72 -6.77 6.48 -13.13
CA ALA A 72 -6.80 5.14 -13.72
C ALA A 72 -7.69 4.21 -12.90
N PHE A 73 -8.50 3.40 -13.58
CA PHE A 73 -9.29 2.36 -12.95
C PHE A 73 -8.60 1.00 -13.07
N SER A 74 -8.37 0.31 -11.96
CA SER A 74 -7.92 -1.07 -11.97
C SER A 74 -9.13 -2.02 -11.97
N ARG A 75 -9.30 -2.77 -13.05
CA ARG A 75 -10.36 -3.78 -13.16
C ARG A 75 -10.13 -4.98 -12.24
N SER A 76 -8.87 -5.42 -12.05
CA SER A 76 -8.57 -6.56 -11.18
C SER A 76 -8.79 -6.22 -9.71
N GLU A 77 -8.55 -4.97 -9.33
CA GLU A 77 -8.66 -4.52 -7.94
C GLU A 77 -9.96 -3.77 -7.63
N SER A 78 -10.74 -3.42 -8.66
CA SER A 78 -12.01 -2.69 -8.56
C SER A 78 -11.91 -1.34 -7.84
N PHE A 79 -10.83 -0.58 -8.08
CA PHE A 79 -10.69 0.78 -7.53
C PHE A 79 -10.08 1.77 -8.53
N TRP A 80 -10.27 3.07 -8.24
CA TRP A 80 -9.65 4.18 -8.96
C TRP A 80 -8.40 4.68 -8.23
N LEU A 81 -7.35 4.96 -9.00
CA LEU A 81 -6.18 5.70 -8.56
C LEU A 81 -6.21 7.09 -9.20
N ALA A 82 -6.15 8.14 -8.38
CA ALA A 82 -6.11 9.53 -8.82
C ALA A 82 -4.80 10.18 -8.37
N ARG A 83 -4.23 11.06 -9.20
CA ARG A 83 -3.00 11.82 -8.89
C ARG A 83 -3.27 13.31 -8.77
#